data_AF-A0A7S2XI98-F1
#
_entry.id   AF-A0A7S2XI98-F1
#
_cell.length_a   1.000
_cell.length_b   1.000
_cell.length_c   1.000
_cell.angle_alpha   90.00
_cell.angle_beta   90.00
_cell.angle_gamma   90.00
#
_symmetry.space_group_name_H-M   'P 1'
#
loop_
_entity.id
_entity.type
_entity.pdbx_description
1 polymer ?
#
loop_
_entity_poly.entity_id
_entity_poly.type
_entity_poly.pdbx_seq_one_letter_code
_entity_poly.pdbx_strand_id
1 'polypeptide(L)'
;GKALLPGEGEALAQYVQQNLRIPRRGEIGYSGDEISQYEVSGYVMSGSRHARMNAVRIRKENQVYSAEEQRALALITLEENQQKESQLLSDFRTMLKEKQSNRKQQK
;
A
#
# COMPACT_ATOMS: atom_id res chain seq x y z
N GLY A 1 -5.51 -5.05 -12.30
CA GLY A 1 -5.09 -6.38 -12.78
C GLY A 1 -6.30 -7.20 -13.16
N LYS A 2 -6.24 -7.96 -14.26
CA LYS A 2 -7.36 -8.70 -14.91
C LYS A 2 -8.10 -9.76 -14.05
N ALA A 3 -7.82 -9.88 -12.76
CA ALA A 3 -8.25 -11.02 -11.94
C ALA A 3 -9.15 -10.67 -10.73
N LEU A 4 -9.33 -9.39 -10.42
CA LEU A 4 -10.30 -8.92 -9.42
C LEU A 4 -11.54 -8.39 -10.14
N LEU A 5 -12.71 -8.62 -9.55
CA LEU A 5 -13.96 -8.03 -10.03
C LEU A 5 -13.93 -6.50 -9.82
N PRO A 6 -14.70 -5.73 -10.61
CA PRO A 6 -14.83 -4.29 -10.39
C PRO A 6 -15.24 -3.99 -8.93
N GLY A 7 -14.54 -3.07 -8.28
CA GLY A 7 -14.78 -2.68 -6.88
C GLY A 7 -14.24 -3.65 -5.82
N GLU A 8 -13.90 -4.90 -6.17
CA GLU A 8 -13.37 -5.90 -5.22
C GLU A 8 -12.02 -5.45 -4.65
N GLY A 9 -11.13 -4.93 -5.49
CA GLY A 9 -9.81 -4.47 -5.05
C GLY A 9 -9.85 -3.27 -4.11
N GLU A 10 -10.80 -2.36 -4.29
CA GLU A 10 -10.96 -1.18 -3.43
C GLU A 10 -11.47 -1.55 -2.04
N ALA A 11 -12.50 -2.40 -1.99
CA ALA A 11 -13.01 -2.93 -0.73
C ALA A 11 -11.93 -3.69 0.03
N LEU A 12 -11.14 -4.53 -0.65
CA LEU A 12 -10.05 -5.29 -0.03
C LEU A 12 -8.91 -4.38 0.48
N ALA A 13 -8.57 -3.32 -0.26
CA ALA A 13 -7.53 -2.37 0.16
C ALA A 13 -7.88 -1.68 1.48
N GLN A 14 -9.16 -1.35 1.71
CA GLN A 14 -9.58 -0.74 2.99
C GLN A 14 -9.28 -1.64 4.19
N TYR A 15 -9.48 -2.95 4.07
CA TYR A 15 -9.14 -3.91 5.13
C TYR A 15 -7.62 -3.96 5.37
N VAL A 16 -6.82 -3.94 4.31
CA VAL A 16 -5.35 -3.95 4.44
C VAL A 16 -4.83 -2.68 5.09
N GLN A 17 -5.37 -1.50 4.73
CA GLN A 17 -5.01 -0.22 5.35
C GLN A 17 -5.35 -0.17 6.84
N GLN A 18 -6.46 -0.79 7.23
CA GLN A 18 -6.89 -0.90 8.62
C GLN A 18 -6.18 -2.05 9.36
N ASN A 19 -5.26 -2.75 8.70
CA ASN A 19 -4.56 -3.93 9.21
C ASN A 19 -5.53 -5.02 9.72
N LEU A 20 -6.68 -5.13 9.06
CA LEU A 20 -7.73 -6.10 9.36
C LEU A 20 -7.58 -7.32 8.47
N ARG A 21 -8.00 -8.47 9.00
CA ARG A 21 -8.16 -9.70 8.22
C ARG A 21 -9.14 -9.45 7.07
N ILE A 22 -8.72 -9.81 5.85
CA ILE A 22 -9.61 -9.83 4.69
C ILE A 22 -10.68 -10.92 4.90
N PRO A 23 -11.99 -10.58 4.94
CA PRO A 23 -13.03 -11.55 5.21
C PRO A 23 -13.22 -12.50 4.02
N ARG A 24 -13.38 -13.80 4.30
CA ARG A 24 -13.81 -14.78 3.29
C ARG A 24 -15.31 -14.59 2.99
N ARG A 25 -15.81 -15.09 1.85
CA ARG A 25 -17.24 -14.94 1.46
C ARG A 25 -18.24 -15.39 2.55
N GLY A 26 -17.91 -16.46 3.29
CA GLY A 26 -18.74 -16.97 4.39
C GLY A 26 -18.50 -16.29 5.74
N GLU A 27 -17.58 -15.33 5.79
CA GLU A 27 -17.18 -14.57 6.97
C GLU A 27 -17.75 -13.13 6.94
N ILE A 28 -18.46 -12.75 5.87
CA ILE A 28 -19.10 -11.42 5.75
C ILE A 28 -20.11 -11.26 6.89
N GLY A 29 -19.92 -10.23 7.71
CA GLY A 29 -20.74 -9.94 8.87
C GLY A 29 -20.15 -10.39 10.21
N TYR A 30 -19.01 -11.08 10.21
CA TYR A 30 -18.21 -11.35 11.40
C TYR A 30 -16.95 -10.50 11.40
N SER A 31 -16.55 -10.05 12.59
CA SER A 31 -15.26 -9.40 12.79
C SER A 31 -14.10 -10.41 12.74
N GLY A 32 -12.90 -9.93 12.43
CA GLY A 32 -11.69 -10.75 12.40
C GLY A 32 -11.44 -11.50 13.72
N ASP A 33 -11.75 -10.85 14.84
CA ASP A 33 -11.56 -11.39 16.19
C ASP A 33 -12.56 -12.51 16.50
N GLU A 34 -13.84 -12.34 16.13
CA GLU A 34 -14.85 -13.39 16.28
C GLU A 34 -14.47 -14.64 15.47
N ILE A 35 -13.99 -14.46 14.24
CA ILE A 35 -13.56 -15.58 13.40
C ILE A 35 -12.37 -16.29 14.03
N SER A 36 -11.41 -15.55 14.58
CA SER A 36 -10.27 -16.13 15.28
C SER A 36 -10.70 -16.94 16.50
N GLN A 37 -11.65 -16.43 17.29
CA GLN A 37 -12.21 -17.15 18.44
C GLN A 37 -12.90 -18.46 18.01
N TYR A 38 -13.69 -18.44 16.94
CA TYR A 38 -14.32 -19.65 16.40
C TYR A 38 -13.29 -20.67 15.89
N GLU A 39 -12.25 -20.22 15.19
CA GLU A 39 -11.17 -21.09 14.71
C GLU A 39 -10.39 -21.71 15.90
N VAL A 40 -10.14 -20.94 16.98
CA VAL A 40 -9.48 -21.43 18.20
C VAL A 40 -10.34 -22.43 18.97
N SER A 41 -11.66 -22.22 19.04
CA SER A 41 -12.58 -23.16 19.69
C SER A 41 -12.81 -24.44 18.88
N GLY A 42 -12.20 -24.57 17.71
CA GLY A 42 -12.24 -25.77 16.86
C GLY A 42 -13.34 -25.76 15.80
N TYR A 43 -14.06 -24.65 15.62
CA TYR A 43 -14.94 -24.50 14.46
C TYR A 43 -14.13 -24.28 13.20
N VAL A 44 -14.67 -24.76 12.08
CA VAL A 44 -14.04 -24.68 10.77
C VAL A 44 -14.89 -23.82 9.87
N MET A 45 -14.36 -22.68 9.44
CA MET A 45 -15.10 -21.76 8.56
C MET A 45 -15.39 -22.41 7.21
N SER A 46 -16.57 -22.11 6.66
CA SER A 46 -17.01 -22.67 5.38
C SER A 46 -16.02 -22.36 4.26
N GLY A 47 -15.66 -23.38 3.47
CA GLY A 47 -14.73 -23.27 2.35
C GLY A 47 -13.24 -23.39 2.72
N SER A 48 -12.88 -23.37 4.01
CA SER A 48 -11.48 -23.49 4.46
C SER A 48 -10.85 -24.85 4.13
N ARG A 49 -11.64 -25.91 3.95
CA ARG A 49 -11.16 -27.25 3.54
C ARG A 49 -10.97 -27.42 2.03
N HIS A 50 -11.38 -26.46 1.20
CA HIS A 50 -11.29 -26.56 -0.25
C HIS A 50 -9.95 -26.01 -0.77
N ALA A 51 -9.01 -26.90 -1.10
CA ALA A 51 -7.66 -26.53 -1.57
C ALA A 51 -7.68 -25.57 -2.78
N ARG A 52 -8.48 -25.85 -3.81
CA ARG A 52 -8.58 -25.00 -5.01
C ARG A 52 -9.10 -23.59 -4.70
N MET A 53 -10.10 -23.48 -3.82
CA MET A 53 -10.67 -22.19 -3.42
C MET A 53 -9.66 -21.38 -2.60
N ASN A 54 -8.95 -22.04 -1.67
CA ASN A 54 -7.91 -21.39 -0.87
C ASN A 54 -6.78 -20.85 -1.74
N ALA A 55 -6.35 -21.59 -2.76
CA ALA A 55 -5.32 -21.12 -3.69
C ALA A 55 -5.78 -19.87 -4.47
N VAL A 56 -7.03 -19.86 -4.95
CA VAL A 56 -7.60 -18.69 -5.64
C VAL A 56 -7.71 -17.49 -4.70
N ARG A 57 -8.12 -17.72 -3.44
CA ARG A 57 -8.20 -16.70 -2.39
C ARG A 57 -6.83 -16.08 -2.11
N ILE A 58 -5.83 -16.90 -1.77
CA ILE A 58 -4.46 -16.44 -1.48
C ILE A 58 -3.90 -15.64 -2.65
N ARG A 59 -4.12 -16.11 -3.88
CA ARG A 59 -3.71 -15.36 -5.07
C ARG A 59 -4.36 -13.98 -5.16
N LYS A 60 -5.66 -13.86 -4.86
CA LYS A 60 -6.37 -12.57 -4.86
C LYS A 60 -5.87 -11.65 -3.75
N GLU A 61 -5.68 -12.18 -2.55
CA GLU A 61 -5.11 -11.41 -1.42
C GLU A 61 -3.72 -10.88 -1.77
N ASN A 62 -2.83 -11.73 -2.30
CA ASN A 62 -1.49 -11.33 -2.72
C ASN A 62 -1.49 -10.26 -3.82
N GLN A 63 -2.50 -10.23 -4.69
CA GLN A 63 -2.64 -9.17 -5.69
C GLN A 63 -2.94 -7.81 -5.06
N VAL A 64 -3.71 -7.77 -3.98
CA VAL A 64 -4.02 -6.55 -3.25
C VAL A 64 -2.79 -6.07 -2.49
N TYR A 65 -2.15 -6.96 -1.72
CA TYR A 65 -0.92 -6.64 -1.00
C TYR A 65 0.16 -6.10 -1.94
N SER A 66 0.44 -6.79 -3.05
CA SER A 66 1.45 -6.33 -4.01
C SER A 66 1.11 -4.98 -4.65
N ALA A 67 -0.16 -4.72 -4.96
CA ALA A 67 -0.58 -3.43 -5.52
C ALA A 67 -0.48 -2.30 -4.49
N GLU A 68 -0.76 -2.58 -3.23
CA GLU A 68 -0.66 -1.60 -2.14
C GLU A 68 0.79 -1.32 -1.75
N GLU A 69 1.65 -2.34 -1.68
CA GLU A 69 3.09 -2.18 -1.53
C GLU A 69 3.69 -1.34 -2.65
N GLN A 70 3.32 -1.61 -3.91
CA GLN A 70 3.75 -0.80 -5.05
C GLN A 70 3.29 0.66 -4.94
N ARG A 71 2.05 0.89 -4.50
CA ARG A 71 1.54 2.25 -4.27
C ARG A 71 2.31 2.95 -3.15
N ALA A 72 2.58 2.26 -2.04
CA ALA A 72 3.35 2.81 -0.92
C ALA A 72 4.78 3.17 -1.36
N LEU A 73 5.46 2.29 -2.09
CA LEU A 73 6.79 2.55 -2.64
C LEU A 73 6.81 3.74 -3.61
N ALA A 74 5.79 3.88 -4.46
CA ALA A 74 5.67 5.00 -5.38
C ALA A 74 5.52 6.34 -4.64
N LEU A 75 4.76 6.38 -3.54
CA LEU A 75 4.62 7.58 -2.70
C LEU A 75 5.96 7.96 -2.06
N ILE A 76 6.70 6.99 -1.52
CA ILE A 76 8.04 7.22 -0.95
C ILE A 76 8.98 7.78 -2.02
N THR A 77 8.99 7.18 -3.21
CA THR A 77 9.86 7.63 -4.30
C THR A 77 9.53 9.06 -4.74
N LEU A 78 8.24 9.39 -4.79
CA LEU A 78 7.77 10.73 -5.12
C LEU A 78 8.19 11.75 -4.06
N GLU A 79 8.07 11.43 -2.77
CA GLU A 79 8.53 12.27 -1.68
C GLU A 79 10.05 12.48 -1.71
N GLU A 80 10.83 11.42 -1.91
CA GLU A 80 12.29 11.51 -2.05
C GLU A 80 12.70 12.41 -3.23
N ASN A 81 12.02 12.29 -4.37
CA ASN A 81 12.31 13.12 -5.53
C ASN A 81 11.98 14.59 -5.27
N GLN A 82 10.86 14.90 -4.61
CA GLN A 82 10.52 16.27 -4.22
C GLN A 82 11.55 16.88 -3.27
N GLN A 83 12.03 16.11 -2.30
CA GLN A 83 13.08 16.56 -1.38
C GLN A 83 14.38 16.84 -2.13
N LYS A 84 14.80 15.95 -3.05
CA LYS A 84 15.98 16.13 -3.89
C LYS A 84 15.86 17.37 -4.78
N GLU A 85 14.72 17.57 -5.43
CA GLU A 85 14.47 18.75 -6.25
C GLU A 85 14.50 20.05 -5.43
N SER A 86 13.93 20.05 -4.24
CA SER A 86 13.96 21.20 -3.33
C SER A 86 15.38 21.57 -2.92
N GLN A 87 16.20 20.58 -2.56
CA GLN A 87 17.62 20.77 -2.25
C GLN A 87 18.38 21.33 -3.45
N LEU A 88 18.20 20.74 -4.63
CA LEU A 88 18.83 21.21 -5.88
C LEU A 88 18.48 22.68 -6.19
N LEU A 89 17.21 23.07 -6.01
CA LEU A 89 16.77 24.45 -6.20
C LEU A 89 17.38 25.41 -5.17
N SER A 90 17.54 24.97 -3.93
CA SER A 90 18.21 25.74 -2.87
C SER A 90 19.68 25.98 -3.23
N ASP A 91 20.40 24.92 -3.61
CA ASP A 91 21.81 24.99 -3.98
C ASP A 91 22.03 25.89 -5.19
N PHE A 92 21.17 25.77 -6.21
CA PHE A 92 21.21 26.63 -7.38
C PHE A 92 20.98 28.11 -7.05
N ARG A 93 20.02 28.41 -6.16
CA ARG A 93 19.78 29.79 -5.68
C ARG A 93 21.00 30.34 -4.94
N THR A 94 21.66 29.54 -4.12
CA THR A 94 22.89 29.94 -3.40
C THR A 94 24.02 30.24 -4.37
N MET A 95 24.28 29.34 -5.33
CA MET A 95 25.31 29.54 -6.35
C MET A 95 25.08 30.80 -7.19
N LEU A 96 23.83 31.09 -7.57
CA LEU A 96 23.50 32.31 -8.29
C LEU A 96 23.72 33.57 -7.45
N LYS A 97 23.36 33.55 -6.16
CA LYS A 97 23.62 34.66 -5.24
C LYS A 97 25.12 34.93 -5.08
N GLU A 98 25.93 33.88 -4.90
CA GLU A 98 27.39 33.98 -4.82
C GLU A 98 28.01 34.53 -6.11
N LYS A 99 27.52 34.08 -7.28
CA LYS A 99 27.99 34.62 -8.56
C LYS A 99 27.64 36.09 -8.72
N GLN A 100 26.45 36.52 -8.26
CA GLN A 100 26.05 37.93 -8.29
C GLN A 100 26.84 38.80 -7.30
N SER A 101 27.14 38.31 -6.09
CA SER A 101 27.97 39.04 -5.13
C SER A 101 29.41 39.20 -5.63
N ASN A 102 30.02 38.13 -6.15
CA ASN A 102 31.37 38.18 -6.71
C ASN A 102 31.45 39.16 -7.89
N ARG A 103 30.42 39.22 -8.75
CA ARG A 103 30.36 40.17 -9.87
C ARG A 103 30.22 41.64 -9.42
N LYS A 104 29.61 41.89 -8.25
CA LYS A 104 29.52 43.23 -7.65
C LYS A 104 30.83 43.67 -6.99
N GLN A 105 31.61 42.74 -6.43
CA GLN A 105 32.91 43.05 -5.83
C GLN A 105 34.03 43.33 -6.85
N GLN A 106 33.87 42.87 -8.09
CA GLN A 106 34.82 43.12 -9.19
C GLN A 106 34.58 44.44 -9.95
N LYS A 107 33.54 45.19 -9.59
CA LYS A 107 33.28 46.55 -10.10
C LYS A 107 33.64 47.58 -9.05
#